data_AF-A0A937FXR5-F1
#
_entry.id   AF-A0A937FXR5-F1
#
_cell.length_a   1.000
_cell.length_b   1.000
_cell.length_c   1.000
_cell.angle_alpha   90.00
_cell.angle_beta   90.00
_cell.angle_gamma   90.00
#
_symmetry.space_group_name_H-M   'P 1'
#
loop_
_entity.id
_entity.type
_entity.pdbx_description
1 polymer ?
#
loop_
_entity_poly.entity_id
_entity_poly.type
_entity_poly.pdbx_seq_one_letter_code
_entity_poly.pdbx_strand_id
1 'polypeptide(L)'
;MIKKTTLSEKVLHFRLLNNLSQADLGKKIEELTGETCDRHAISRYENGKRKIPVNYVPVLAHIFGVSINELFYSSKELKQQGSTDSLEVQIAEFKELAADNPSAISKKALEVIERAQIEIQDLKRQAKLYQKDAKKYKEELENIKPFIKKIGKYVEQMGAYTD
;
A
#
# COMPACT_ATOMS: atom_id res chain seq x y z
N MET A 1 18.11 13.03 -14.29
CA MET A 1 17.04 12.14 -13.75
C MET A 1 17.55 10.71 -13.89
N ILE A 2 17.79 9.99 -12.79
CA ILE A 2 18.39 8.64 -12.84
C ILE A 2 17.38 7.68 -13.50
N LYS A 3 17.75 7.06 -14.62
CA LYS A 3 16.96 5.97 -15.22
C LYS A 3 17.04 4.78 -14.28
N LYS A 4 15.98 4.53 -13.51
CA LYS A 4 15.85 3.35 -12.65
C LYS A 4 15.52 2.17 -13.56
N THR A 5 16.54 1.39 -13.90
CA THR A 5 16.50 0.34 -14.93
C THR A 5 16.37 -1.04 -14.32
N THR A 6 16.63 -1.20 -13.02
CA THR A 6 16.57 -2.50 -12.34
C THR A 6 15.43 -2.58 -11.33
N LEU A 7 14.95 -3.81 -11.08
CA LEU A 7 13.96 -4.08 -10.04
C LEU A 7 14.41 -3.56 -8.67
N SER A 8 15.71 -3.68 -8.35
CA SER A 8 16.31 -3.14 -7.12
C SER A 8 16.11 -1.62 -6.96
N GLU A 9 16.37 -0.86 -8.02
CA GLU A 9 16.18 0.61 -8.02
C GLU A 9 14.70 1.00 -7.98
N LYS A 10 13.84 0.19 -8.60
CA LYS A 10 12.38 0.35 -8.56
C LYS A 10 11.82 0.09 -7.16
N VAL A 11 12.28 -0.94 -6.46
CA VAL A 11 11.92 -1.18 -5.05
C VAL A 11 12.32 0.00 -4.18
N LEU A 12 13.55 0.52 -4.33
CA LEU A 12 13.98 1.73 -3.64
C LEU A 12 13.06 2.92 -3.96
N HIS A 13 12.70 3.09 -5.24
CA HIS A 13 11.81 4.17 -5.66
C HIS A 13 10.46 4.12 -4.97
N PHE A 14 9.77 2.99 -5.05
CA PHE A 14 8.42 2.84 -4.53
C PHE A 14 8.41 2.84 -3.00
N ARG A 15 9.45 2.31 -2.36
CA ARG A 15 9.62 2.43 -0.90
C ARG A 15 9.66 3.91 -0.48
N LEU A 16 10.47 4.72 -1.16
CA LEU A 16 10.59 6.16 -0.87
C LEU A 16 9.29 6.93 -1.18
N LEU A 17 8.59 6.60 -2.28
CA LEU A 17 7.29 7.20 -2.59
C LEU A 17 6.23 6.89 -1.52
N ASN A 18 6.29 5.70 -0.93
CA ASN A 18 5.40 5.28 0.15
C ASN A 18 5.85 5.75 1.55
N ASN A 19 6.90 6.57 1.65
CA ASN A 19 7.48 7.03 2.93
C ASN A 19 7.84 5.89 3.91
N LEU A 20 8.23 4.73 3.40
CA LEU A 20 8.59 3.58 4.22
C LEU A 20 10.08 3.58 4.53
N SER A 21 10.48 3.31 5.77
CA SER A 21 11.87 2.97 6.07
C SER A 21 12.20 1.55 5.57
N GLN A 22 13.48 1.21 5.49
CA GLN A 22 13.89 -0.17 5.17
C GLN A 22 13.41 -1.18 6.22
N ALA A 23 13.27 -0.75 7.48
CA ALA A 23 12.72 -1.59 8.55
C ALA A 23 11.20 -1.77 8.37
N ASP A 24 10.48 -0.72 7.98
CA ASP A 24 9.03 -0.80 7.77
C ASP A 24 8.69 -1.69 6.58
N LEU A 25 9.46 -1.60 5.48
CA LEU A 25 9.28 -2.50 4.34
C LEU A 25 9.56 -3.95 4.75
N GLY A 26 10.60 -4.19 5.55
CA GLY A 26 10.91 -5.52 6.08
C GLY A 26 9.77 -6.11 6.92
N LYS A 27 9.21 -5.31 7.84
CA LYS A 27 8.05 -5.71 8.66
C LYS A 27 6.82 -6.01 7.81
N LYS A 28 6.51 -5.17 6.81
CA LYS A 28 5.36 -5.40 5.91
C LYS A 28 5.51 -6.68 5.09
N ILE A 29 6.73 -7.03 4.68
CA ILE A 29 6.99 -8.30 4.02
C ILE A 29 6.73 -9.45 5.00
N GLU A 30 7.29 -9.38 6.20
CA GLU A 30 7.10 -10.39 7.25
C GLU A 30 5.62 -10.59 7.62
N GLU A 31 4.83 -9.51 7.71
CA GLU A 31 3.38 -9.57 7.95
C GLU A 31 2.62 -10.34 6.86
N LEU A 32 3.08 -10.28 5.61
CA LEU A 32 2.41 -10.88 4.45
C LEU A 32 2.93 -12.28 4.11
N THR A 33 4.20 -12.56 4.38
CA THR A 33 4.85 -13.84 4.01
C THR A 33 5.11 -14.76 5.19
N GLY A 34 5.12 -14.23 6.42
CA GLY A 34 5.62 -14.93 7.60
C GLY A 34 7.16 -15.11 7.60
N GLU A 35 7.87 -14.60 6.60
CA GLU A 35 9.32 -14.70 6.50
C GLU A 35 9.96 -13.40 7.03
N THR A 36 10.80 -13.53 8.06
CA THR A 36 11.52 -12.38 8.62
C THR A 36 12.42 -11.74 7.57
N CYS A 37 12.21 -10.45 7.31
CA CYS A 37 13.04 -9.65 6.41
C CYS A 37 13.61 -8.44 7.15
N ASP A 38 14.89 -8.49 7.49
CA ASP A 38 15.53 -7.38 8.20
C ASP A 38 15.85 -6.19 7.28
N ARG A 39 16.11 -5.02 7.90
CA ARG A 39 16.47 -3.78 7.17
C ARG A 39 17.74 -3.91 6.33
N HIS A 40 18.69 -4.76 6.72
CA HIS A 40 19.93 -4.98 5.98
C HIS A 40 19.68 -5.81 4.73
N ALA A 41 18.78 -6.79 4.79
CA ALA A 41 18.31 -7.54 3.63
C ALA A 41 17.67 -6.59 2.61
N ILE A 42 16.76 -5.71 3.05
CA ILE A 42 16.15 -4.67 2.21
C ILE A 42 17.23 -3.77 1.58
N SER A 43 18.16 -3.25 2.38
CA SER A 43 19.27 -2.44 1.87
C SER A 43 20.11 -3.16 0.81
N ARG A 44 20.39 -4.46 1.01
CA ARG A 44 21.13 -5.25 0.02
C ARG A 44 20.32 -5.49 -1.25
N TYR A 45 19.00 -5.66 -1.16
CA TYR A 45 18.12 -5.74 -2.33
C TYR A 45 18.15 -4.43 -3.12
N GLU A 46 17.97 -3.29 -2.46
CA GLU A 46 17.92 -1.95 -3.10
C GLU A 46 19.24 -1.58 -3.78
N ASN A 47 20.36 -1.97 -3.20
CA ASN A 47 21.69 -1.73 -3.75
C ASN A 47 22.13 -2.78 -4.80
N GLY A 48 21.25 -3.73 -5.17
CA GLY A 48 21.58 -4.82 -6.10
C GLY A 48 22.61 -5.82 -5.57
N LYS A 49 23.00 -5.73 -4.29
CA LYS A 49 23.96 -6.62 -3.63
C LYS A 49 23.37 -7.99 -3.25
N ARG A 50 22.04 -8.13 -3.37
CA ARG A 50 21.30 -9.38 -3.19
C ARG A 50 20.13 -9.37 -4.17
N LYS A 51 19.85 -10.52 -4.80
CA LYS A 51 18.67 -10.69 -5.65
C LYS A 51 17.41 -10.72 -4.80
N ILE A 52 16.36 -10.07 -5.27
CA ILE A 52 15.04 -10.10 -4.64
C ILE A 52 14.42 -11.49 -4.90
N PRO A 53 13.94 -12.19 -3.86
CA PRO A 53 13.21 -13.44 -4.02
C PRO A 53 11.98 -13.29 -4.92
N VAL A 54 11.71 -14.26 -5.79
CA VAL A 54 10.59 -14.17 -6.76
C VAL A 54 9.24 -14.09 -6.07
N ASN A 55 9.06 -14.82 -4.96
CA ASN A 55 7.87 -14.76 -4.12
C ASN A 55 7.61 -13.36 -3.54
N TYR A 56 8.64 -12.50 -3.43
CA TYR A 56 8.47 -11.14 -2.92
C TYR A 56 7.94 -10.18 -3.98
N VAL A 57 8.02 -10.50 -5.27
CA VAL A 57 7.55 -9.61 -6.35
C VAL A 57 6.06 -9.25 -6.21
N PRO A 58 5.12 -10.20 -6.09
CA PRO A 58 3.70 -9.86 -5.87
C PRO A 58 3.45 -9.16 -4.54
N VAL A 59 4.22 -9.50 -3.50
CA VAL A 59 4.13 -8.88 -2.16
C VAL A 59 4.53 -7.41 -2.22
N LEU A 60 5.63 -7.11 -2.91
CA LEU A 60 6.11 -5.73 -3.11
C LEU A 60 5.12 -4.91 -3.93
N ALA A 61 4.53 -5.49 -4.99
CA ALA A 61 3.48 -4.83 -5.77
C ALA A 61 2.29 -4.46 -4.89
N HIS A 62 1.84 -5.41 -4.04
CA HIS A 62 0.77 -5.18 -3.08
C HIS A 62 1.11 -4.09 -2.05
N ILE A 63 2.30 -4.14 -1.43
CA ILE A 63 2.76 -3.16 -0.44
C ILE A 63 2.81 -1.75 -1.04
N PHE A 64 3.26 -1.62 -2.29
CA PHE A 64 3.41 -0.33 -2.95
C PHE A 64 2.13 0.18 -3.63
N GLY A 65 1.07 -0.65 -3.69
CA GLY A 65 -0.18 -0.29 -4.35
C GLY A 65 -0.03 -0.13 -5.86
N VAL A 66 0.85 -0.91 -6.48
CA VAL A 66 1.13 -0.87 -7.93
C VAL A 66 0.93 -2.24 -8.55
N SER A 67 0.73 -2.29 -9.86
CA SER A 67 0.74 -3.53 -10.62
C SER A 67 2.16 -4.13 -10.65
N ILE A 68 2.24 -5.45 -10.85
CA ILE A 68 3.53 -6.13 -11.06
C ILE A 68 4.27 -5.50 -12.25
N ASN A 69 3.56 -5.14 -13.32
CA ASN A 69 4.15 -4.53 -14.50
C ASN A 69 4.83 -3.19 -14.19
N GLU A 70 4.28 -2.39 -13.28
CA GLU A 70 4.89 -1.12 -12.84
C GLU A 70 6.21 -1.29 -12.08
N LEU A 71 6.44 -2.46 -11.48
CA LEU A 71 7.74 -2.80 -10.87
C LEU A 71 8.84 -3.01 -11.91
N PHE A 72 8.49 -3.48 -13.11
CA PHE A 72 9.47 -3.86 -14.14
C PHE A 72 9.58 -2.85 -15.28
N TYR A 73 8.49 -2.17 -15.63
CA TYR A 73 8.43 -1.28 -16.78
C TYR A 73 8.28 0.17 -16.36
N SER A 74 8.84 1.08 -17.15
CA SER A 74 8.55 2.50 -17.07
C SER A 74 7.17 2.81 -17.65
N SER A 75 6.61 3.98 -17.29
CA SER A 75 5.33 4.43 -17.83
C SER A 75 5.35 4.52 -19.37
N LYS A 76 6.51 4.82 -19.98
CA LYS A 76 6.68 4.82 -21.44
C LYS A 76 6.59 3.42 -22.05
N GLU A 77 7.19 2.43 -21.40
CA GLU A 77 7.15 1.03 -21.85
C GLU A 77 5.76 0.42 -21.64
N LEU A 78 5.10 0.73 -20.52
CA LEU A 78 3.71 0.34 -20.27
C LEU A 78 2.75 0.92 -21.31
N LYS A 79 2.95 2.19 -21.69
CA LYS A 79 2.20 2.84 -22.77
C LYS A 79 2.40 2.14 -24.12
N GLN A 80 3.63 1.74 -24.44
CA GLN A 80 3.92 0.97 -25.67
C GLN A 80 3.27 -0.43 -25.65
N GLN A 81 3.06 -1.00 -24.46
CA GLN A 81 2.34 -2.27 -24.28
C GLN A 81 0.81 -2.11 -24.16
N GLY A 82 0.28 -0.88 -24.30
CA GLY A 82 -1.16 -0.61 -24.22
C GLY A 82 -1.75 -0.66 -22.81
N SER A 83 -0.91 -0.63 -21.77
CA SER A 83 -1.36 -0.65 -20.37
C SER A 83 -1.71 0.78 -19.90
N THR A 84 -3.01 1.07 -19.73
CA THR A 84 -3.53 2.41 -19.34
C THR A 84 -3.84 2.56 -17.85
N ASP A 85 -3.67 1.51 -17.06
CA ASP A 85 -4.18 1.46 -15.68
C ASP A 85 -3.37 2.30 -14.68
N SER A 86 -2.14 2.69 -15.04
CA SER A 86 -1.29 3.51 -14.18
C SER A 86 -1.61 5.00 -14.30
N LEU A 87 -1.80 5.68 -13.16
CA LEU A 87 -1.97 7.14 -13.09
C LEU A 87 -0.84 7.90 -13.78
N GLU A 88 0.39 7.40 -13.73
CA GLU A 88 1.55 8.03 -14.37
C GLU A 88 1.47 7.98 -15.90
N VAL A 89 0.94 6.88 -16.45
CA VAL A 89 0.71 6.71 -17.89
C VAL A 89 -0.37 7.68 -18.35
N GLN A 90 -1.48 7.76 -17.60
CA GLN A 90 -2.57 8.70 -17.90
C GLN A 90 -2.07 10.16 -17.86
N ILE A 91 -1.30 10.53 -16.84
CA ILE A 91 -0.71 11.89 -16.73
C ILE A 91 0.24 12.19 -17.90
N ALA A 92 1.07 11.23 -18.30
CA ALA A 92 1.98 11.41 -19.44
C ALA A 92 1.22 11.56 -20.76
N GLU A 93 0.16 10.77 -20.97
CA GLU A 93 -0.75 10.92 -22.11
C GLU A 93 -1.43 12.28 -22.14
N PHE A 94 -1.95 12.75 -21.00
CA PHE A 94 -2.54 14.08 -20.91
C PHE A 94 -1.53 15.19 -21.23
N LYS A 95 -0.26 15.06 -20.81
CA LYS A 95 0.79 16.05 -21.10
C LYS A 95 1.20 16.06 -22.58
N GLU A 96 1.31 14.91 -23.23
CA GLU A 96 1.61 14.84 -24.66
C GLU A 96 0.44 15.36 -25.50
N LEU A 97 -0.80 14.99 -25.16
CA LEU A 97 -2.00 15.50 -25.82
C LEU A 97 -2.18 17.02 -25.62
N ALA A 98 -1.69 17.58 -24.50
CA ALA A 98 -1.70 19.03 -24.22
C ALA A 98 -0.82 19.87 -25.13
N ALA A 99 0.14 19.27 -25.83
CA ALA A 99 0.92 19.97 -26.84
C ALA A 99 0.10 20.24 -28.12
N ASP A 100 -0.92 19.42 -28.42
CA ASP A 100 -1.56 19.39 -29.74
C ASP A 100 -2.98 20.01 -29.79
N ASN A 101 -3.76 20.02 -28.70
CA ASN A 101 -5.13 20.57 -28.73
C ASN A 101 -5.73 20.99 -27.36
N PRO A 102 -5.58 22.27 -26.92
CA PRO A 102 -5.90 22.70 -25.55
C PRO A 102 -7.39 22.63 -25.16
N SER A 103 -8.33 22.77 -26.10
CA SER A 103 -9.77 22.89 -25.83
C SER A 103 -10.44 21.56 -25.46
N ALA A 104 -10.06 20.47 -26.11
CA ALA A 104 -10.60 19.13 -25.81
C ALA A 104 -10.13 18.61 -24.43
N ILE A 105 -9.03 19.16 -23.92
CA ILE A 105 -8.38 18.75 -22.68
C ILE A 105 -9.07 19.30 -21.46
N SER A 106 -9.52 20.55 -21.49
CA SER A 106 -10.28 21.13 -20.38
C SER A 106 -11.49 20.27 -20.04
N LYS A 107 -12.16 19.73 -21.07
CA LYS A 107 -13.33 18.86 -20.90
C LYS A 107 -12.97 17.49 -20.30
N LYS A 108 -11.95 16.82 -20.84
CA LYS A 108 -11.52 15.50 -20.34
C LYS A 108 -10.87 15.59 -18.95
N ALA A 109 -10.14 16.67 -18.66
CA ALA A 109 -9.59 16.95 -17.34
C ALA A 109 -10.70 17.24 -16.32
N LEU A 110 -11.73 18.01 -16.70
CA LEU A 110 -12.93 18.21 -15.87
C LEU A 110 -13.60 16.87 -15.53
N GLU A 111 -13.81 15.99 -16.50
CA GLU A 111 -14.43 14.67 -16.26
C GLU A 111 -13.61 13.77 -15.31
N VAL A 112 -12.28 13.82 -15.38
CA VAL A 112 -11.41 13.07 -14.46
C VAL A 112 -11.44 13.68 -13.06
N ILE A 113 -11.42 15.00 -12.95
CA ILE A 113 -11.50 15.72 -11.68
C ILE A 113 -12.85 15.46 -11.00
N GLU A 114 -13.96 15.50 -11.75
CA GLU A 114 -15.30 15.20 -11.25
C GLU A 114 -15.40 13.76 -10.73
N ARG A 115 -14.86 12.78 -11.47
CA ARG A 115 -14.80 11.39 -11.01
C ARG A 115 -13.99 11.24 -9.72
N ALA A 116 -12.81 11.85 -9.66
CA ALA A 116 -11.98 11.83 -8.45
C ALA A 116 -12.68 12.50 -7.26
N GLN A 117 -13.45 13.57 -7.48
CA GLN A 117 -14.21 14.22 -6.41
C GLN A 117 -15.31 13.31 -5.84
N ILE A 118 -16.02 12.59 -6.70
CA ILE A 118 -17.04 11.62 -6.28
C ILE A 118 -16.40 10.51 -5.45
N GLU A 119 -15.28 9.95 -5.93
CA GLU A 119 -14.57 8.89 -5.22
C GLU A 119 -14.03 9.34 -3.86
N ILE A 120 -13.47 10.55 -3.78
CA ILE A 120 -13.04 11.14 -2.50
C ILE A 120 -14.22 11.32 -1.54
N GLN A 121 -15.39 11.71 -2.04
CA GLN A 121 -16.58 11.85 -1.18
C GLN A 121 -17.05 10.50 -0.65
N ASP A 122 -17.05 9.46 -1.47
CA ASP A 122 -17.45 8.12 -1.03
C ASP A 122 -16.46 7.52 -0.04
N LEU A 123 -15.15 7.69 -0.28
CA LEU A 123 -14.12 7.29 0.70
C LEU A 123 -14.28 8.02 2.04
N LYS A 124 -14.63 9.32 2.02
CA LYS A 124 -14.93 10.08 3.24
C LYS A 124 -16.15 9.54 3.97
N ARG A 125 -17.21 9.14 3.26
CA ARG A 125 -18.40 8.51 3.86
C ARG A 125 -18.04 7.18 4.51
N GLN A 126 -17.29 6.33 3.81
CA GLN A 126 -16.83 5.03 4.33
C GLN A 126 -15.95 5.20 5.56
N ALA A 127 -14.98 6.12 5.53
CA ALA A 127 -14.12 6.41 6.68
C ALA A 127 -14.94 6.84 7.91
N LYS A 128 -16.00 7.63 7.72
CA LYS A 128 -16.90 8.05 8.80
C LYS A 128 -17.70 6.88 9.39
N LEU A 129 -18.13 5.93 8.54
CA LEU A 129 -18.79 4.70 8.99
C LEU A 129 -17.83 3.84 9.81
N TYR A 130 -16.63 3.57 9.29
CA TYR A 130 -15.62 2.79 10.01
C TYR A 130 -15.22 3.44 11.34
N GLN A 131 -15.14 4.77 11.40
CA GLN A 131 -14.87 5.49 12.65
C GLN A 131 -16.00 5.30 13.67
N LYS A 132 -17.25 5.27 13.22
CA LYS A 132 -18.41 5.01 14.08
C LYS A 132 -18.39 3.58 14.62
N ASP A 133 -18.11 2.61 13.75
CA ASP A 133 -18.05 1.20 14.13
C ASP A 133 -16.89 0.94 15.10
N ALA A 134 -15.71 1.52 14.85
CA ALA A 134 -14.56 1.42 15.76
C ALA A 134 -14.89 1.99 17.15
N LYS A 135 -15.65 3.09 17.23
CA LYS A 135 -16.11 3.64 18.50
C LYS A 135 -17.05 2.67 19.22
N LYS A 136 -18.00 2.07 18.49
CA LYS A 136 -18.93 1.08 19.04
C LYS A 136 -18.18 -0.15 19.60
N TYR A 137 -17.26 -0.72 18.85
CA TYR A 137 -16.46 -1.85 19.32
C TYR A 137 -15.60 -1.50 20.53
N LYS A 138 -15.08 -0.28 20.60
CA LYS A 138 -14.35 0.19 21.79
C LYS A 138 -15.25 0.25 23.03
N GLU A 139 -16.47 0.77 22.89
CA GLU A 139 -17.47 0.80 23.97
C GLU A 139 -17.88 -0.62 24.41
N GLU A 140 -18.14 -1.53 23.46
CA GLU A 140 -18.43 -2.94 23.76
C GLU A 140 -17.27 -3.61 24.50
N LEU A 141 -16.02 -3.35 24.10
CA LEU A 141 -14.82 -3.89 24.74
C LEU A 141 -14.68 -3.37 26.19
N GLU A 142 -14.89 -2.07 26.44
CA GLU A 142 -14.90 -1.52 27.80
C GLU A 142 -16.00 -2.15 28.67
N ASN A 143 -17.17 -2.45 28.11
CA ASN A 143 -18.27 -3.10 28.82
C ASN A 143 -17.96 -4.57 29.18
N ILE A 144 -17.19 -5.27 28.35
CA ILE A 144 -16.84 -6.69 28.54
C ILE A 144 -15.60 -6.87 29.45
N LYS A 145 -14.70 -5.88 29.53
CA LYS A 145 -13.49 -5.93 30.40
C LYS A 145 -13.75 -6.38 31.85
N PRO A 146 -14.79 -5.87 32.55
CA PRO A 146 -15.08 -6.31 33.92
C PRO A 146 -15.41 -7.80 34.02
N PHE A 147 -16.12 -8.34 33.02
CA PHE A 147 -16.47 -9.76 32.95
C PHE A 147 -15.24 -10.62 32.69
N ILE A 148 -14.37 -10.21 31.76
CA ILE A 148 -13.08 -10.87 31.51
C ILE A 148 -12.25 -10.90 32.79
N LYS A 149 -12.15 -9.79 33.52
CA LYS A 149 -11.42 -9.71 34.79
C LYS A 149 -12.02 -10.63 35.85
N LYS A 150 -13.35 -10.75 35.91
CA LYS A 150 -14.05 -11.64 36.85
C LYS A 150 -13.79 -13.11 36.51
N ILE A 151 -13.90 -13.49 35.23
CA ILE A 151 -13.60 -14.85 34.76
C ILE A 151 -12.12 -15.20 35.02
N GLY A 152 -11.18 -14.29 34.71
CA GLY A 152 -9.75 -14.50 34.99
C GLY A 152 -9.47 -14.82 36.45
N LYS A 153 -10.09 -14.10 37.39
CA LYS A 153 -9.98 -14.41 38.82
C LYS A 153 -10.51 -15.80 39.19
N TYR A 154 -11.63 -16.23 38.60
CA TYR A 154 -12.16 -17.58 38.85
C TYR A 154 -11.23 -18.67 38.30
N VAL A 155 -10.63 -18.45 37.13
CA VAL A 155 -9.67 -19.38 36.54
C VAL A 155 -8.39 -19.48 37.39
N GLU A 156 -7.85 -18.35 37.87
CA GLU A 156 -6.71 -18.33 38.78
C GLU A 156 -7.00 -19.05 40.10
N GLN A 157 -8.20 -18.84 40.67
CA GLN A 157 -8.63 -19.54 41.87
C GLN A 157 -8.75 -21.05 41.64
N MET A 158 -9.36 -21.48 40.53
CA MET A 158 -9.49 -22.91 40.20
C MET A 158 -8.14 -23.59 39.94
N GLY A 159 -7.19 -22.88 39.30
CA GLY A 159 -5.83 -23.38 39.10
C GLY A 159 -5.03 -23.51 40.40
N ALA A 160 -5.27 -22.63 41.38
CA ALA A 160 -4.63 -22.69 42.70
C ALA A 160 -5.19 -23.80 43.62
N TYR A 161 -6.31 -24.44 43.26
CA TYR A 161 -6.86 -25.61 43.98
C TYR A 161 -6.45 -26.95 43.33
N THR A 162 -5.70 -26.93 42.23
CA THR A 162 -5.25 -28.12 41.49
C THR A 162 -3.77 -28.46 41.66
N ASP A 163 -3.04 -27.70 42.48
CA ASP A 163 -1.67 -28.00 42.96
C ASP A 163 -1.69 -28.37 44.45
#